data_AF-A0A226DJ68-F1
#
_entry.id   AF-A0A226DJ68-F1
#
_cell.length_a   1.000
_cell.length_b   1.000
_cell.length_c   1.000
_cell.angle_alpha   90.00
_cell.angle_beta   90.00
_cell.angle_gamma   90.00
#
_symmetry.space_group_name_H-M   'P 1'
#
loop_
_entity.id
_entity.type
_entity.pdbx_description
1 polymer ?
#
loop_
_entity_poly.entity_id
_entity_poly.type
_entity_poly.pdbx_seq_one_letter_code
_entity_poly.pdbx_strand_id
1 'polypeptide(L)'
;MCRTGVEIWPGNNTVRNVFCYDCFTGIILRHSKQNVLENISCRIGNNIPENFGMYGIYVEYGTKNILTNIICDNYSEEKEYYGVYVENEKNLVIKDSNCGPVFLDGEHLRLEGVDGGEAIIAKYGSDMAFVKCRAKILKHFLKEDQFSLEGCKFDEVKVESEPISDDDEGAVGGRPM
;
A
#
# COMPACT_ATOMS: atom_id res chain seq x y z
N MET A 1 -6.74 -16.18 -16.37
CA MET A 1 -6.59 -14.88 -15.70
C MET A 1 -7.49 -14.87 -14.48
N CYS A 2 -6.90 -14.64 -13.32
CA CYS A 2 -7.57 -14.68 -12.02
C CYS A 2 -8.10 -13.29 -11.67
N ARG A 3 -9.32 -13.16 -11.12
CA ARG A 3 -9.79 -11.87 -10.59
C ARG A 3 -9.20 -11.63 -9.21
N THR A 4 -9.56 -12.47 -8.25
CA THR A 4 -9.02 -12.44 -6.89
C THR A 4 -8.47 -13.81 -6.55
N GLY A 5 -7.23 -13.88 -6.05
CA GLY A 5 -6.64 -15.15 -5.63
C GLY A 5 -7.24 -15.63 -4.30
N VAL A 6 -7.12 -14.80 -3.26
CA VAL A 6 -7.66 -15.08 -1.93
C VAL A 6 -8.36 -13.83 -1.39
N GLU A 7 -9.58 -13.99 -0.88
CA GLU A 7 -10.28 -12.96 -0.13
C GLU A 7 -10.38 -13.39 1.34
N ILE A 8 -9.90 -12.53 2.23
CA ILE A 8 -9.84 -12.78 3.67
C ILE A 8 -10.88 -11.90 4.34
N TRP A 9 -11.84 -12.56 4.97
CA TRP A 9 -12.88 -11.93 5.76
C TRP A 9 -12.35 -11.47 7.13
N PRO A 10 -13.04 -10.56 7.82
CA PRO A 10 -12.58 -10.04 9.10
C PRO A 10 -12.35 -11.12 10.18
N GLY A 11 -11.19 -11.05 10.85
CA GLY A 11 -10.97 -11.64 12.17
C GLY A 11 -9.85 -12.67 12.24
N ASN A 12 -8.79 -12.38 13.01
CA ASN A 12 -7.79 -13.30 13.57
C ASN A 12 -7.30 -14.44 12.67
N ASN A 13 -7.32 -14.28 11.34
CA ASN A 13 -6.91 -15.33 10.44
C ASN A 13 -5.39 -15.40 10.39
N THR A 14 -4.88 -16.59 10.09
CA THR A 14 -3.49 -16.73 9.69
C THR A 14 -3.40 -17.44 8.36
N VAL A 15 -2.84 -16.75 7.37
CA VAL A 15 -2.69 -17.24 6.00
C VAL A 15 -1.21 -17.35 5.69
N ARG A 16 -0.79 -18.52 5.19
CA ARG A 16 0.62 -18.84 4.96
C ARG A 16 0.85 -19.54 3.63
N ASN A 17 2.03 -19.32 3.05
CA ASN A 17 2.54 -20.09 1.91
C ASN A 17 1.60 -20.05 0.70
N VAL A 18 1.08 -18.86 0.39
CA VAL A 18 0.19 -18.64 -0.76
C VAL A 18 1.00 -18.11 -1.93
N PHE A 19 0.73 -18.66 -3.11
CA PHE A 19 1.26 -18.17 -4.38
C PHE A 19 0.11 -17.74 -5.30
N CYS A 20 0.11 -16.48 -5.70
CA CYS A 20 -0.83 -15.91 -6.66
C CYS A 20 -0.09 -15.51 -7.93
N TYR A 21 -0.59 -15.94 -9.09
CA TYR A 21 0.01 -15.67 -10.39
C TYR A 21 -1.05 -15.18 -11.38
N ASP A 22 -0.77 -14.08 -12.07
CA ASP A 22 -1.68 -13.45 -13.04
C ASP A 22 -3.11 -13.22 -12.49
N CYS A 23 -3.16 -12.67 -11.27
CA CYS A 23 -4.40 -12.19 -10.64
C CYS A 23 -4.51 -10.66 -10.74
N PHE A 24 -5.74 -10.16 -10.95
CA PHE A 24 -6.03 -8.73 -10.84
C PHE A 24 -5.79 -8.22 -9.42
N THR A 25 -6.19 -9.01 -8.43
CA THR A 25 -5.72 -8.87 -7.05
C THR A 25 -5.27 -10.22 -6.50
N GLY A 26 -4.05 -10.31 -5.98
CA GLY A 26 -3.56 -11.54 -5.36
C GLY A 26 -4.35 -11.87 -4.10
N ILE A 27 -4.21 -11.04 -3.08
CA ILE A 27 -4.93 -11.17 -1.80
C ILE A 27 -5.68 -9.88 -1.46
N ILE A 28 -6.93 -10.01 -1.01
CA ILE A 28 -7.75 -8.91 -0.51
C ILE A 28 -8.05 -9.10 0.98
N LEU A 29 -7.85 -8.04 1.75
CA LEU A 29 -8.23 -7.92 3.15
C LEU A 29 -9.19 -6.74 3.30
N ARG A 30 -10.49 -7.00 3.39
CA ARG A 30 -11.51 -5.95 3.59
C ARG A 30 -12.06 -5.96 5.00
N HIS A 31 -12.17 -4.78 5.61
CA HIS A 31 -12.67 -4.60 6.97
C HIS A 31 -11.97 -5.50 7.99
N SER A 32 -10.71 -5.80 7.73
CA SER A 32 -10.04 -6.97 8.26
C SER A 32 -9.41 -6.67 9.63
N LYS A 33 -9.52 -7.56 10.61
CA LYS A 33 -9.01 -7.32 11.97
C LYS A 33 -8.06 -8.41 12.42
N GLN A 34 -6.86 -8.02 12.83
CA GLN A 34 -5.88 -8.89 13.49
C GLN A 34 -5.44 -10.10 12.65
N ASN A 35 -5.38 -9.97 11.33
CA ASN A 35 -4.92 -11.05 10.47
C ASN A 35 -3.39 -11.06 10.35
N VAL A 36 -2.85 -12.25 10.11
CA VAL A 36 -1.42 -12.48 9.90
C VAL A 36 -1.22 -13.16 8.56
N LEU A 37 -0.46 -12.53 7.67
CA LEU A 37 -0.06 -13.06 6.37
C LEU A 37 1.45 -13.30 6.38
N GLU A 38 1.87 -14.53 6.09
CA GLU A 38 3.29 -14.91 6.08
C GLU A 38 3.64 -15.71 4.84
N ASN A 39 4.82 -15.45 4.26
CA ASN A 39 5.35 -16.20 3.11
C ASN A 39 4.36 -16.19 1.93
N ILE A 40 3.96 -14.99 1.51
CA ILE A 40 3.05 -14.80 0.38
C ILE A 40 3.86 -14.34 -0.82
N SER A 41 3.60 -14.92 -1.99
CA SER A 41 4.17 -14.44 -3.25
C SER A 41 3.09 -14.15 -4.27
N CYS A 42 3.08 -12.91 -4.78
CA CYS A 42 2.20 -12.46 -5.85
C CYS A 42 3.04 -12.09 -7.07
N ARG A 43 2.66 -12.55 -8.26
CA ARG A 43 3.42 -12.29 -9.50
C ARG A 43 2.53 -11.94 -10.66
N ILE A 44 2.99 -10.95 -11.43
CA ILE A 44 2.42 -10.56 -12.72
C ILE A 44 3.35 -11.06 -13.83
N GLY A 45 2.84 -11.87 -14.75
CA GLY A 45 3.55 -12.30 -15.95
C GLY A 45 3.75 -11.16 -16.97
N ASN A 46 4.60 -11.37 -17.98
CA ASN A 46 4.93 -10.32 -18.95
C ASN A 46 3.86 -10.08 -20.04
N ASN A 47 2.84 -10.94 -20.10
CA ASN A 47 1.83 -10.94 -21.17
C ASN A 47 0.41 -10.62 -20.64
N ILE A 48 0.30 -9.88 -19.52
CA ILE A 48 -1.02 -9.52 -19.00
C ILE A 48 -1.56 -8.34 -19.83
N PRO A 49 -2.82 -8.38 -20.28
CA PRO A 49 -3.45 -7.25 -20.95
C PRO A 49 -3.29 -5.95 -20.15
N GLU A 50 -3.14 -4.84 -20.87
CA GLU A 50 -3.19 -3.51 -20.28
C GLU A 50 -4.46 -3.38 -19.41
N ASN A 51 -4.28 -2.89 -18.17
CA ASN A 51 -5.30 -2.66 -17.14
C ASN A 51 -5.76 -3.88 -16.33
N PHE A 52 -5.01 -4.99 -16.32
CA PHE A 52 -5.45 -6.21 -15.63
C PHE A 52 -4.73 -6.53 -14.30
N GLY A 53 -3.70 -5.80 -13.88
CA GLY A 53 -2.92 -6.17 -12.69
C GLY A 53 -2.90 -5.11 -11.58
N MET A 54 -3.98 -4.91 -10.83
CA MET A 54 -4.03 -3.78 -9.90
C MET A 54 -3.13 -3.98 -8.66
N TYR A 55 -3.29 -5.09 -7.94
CA TYR A 55 -2.68 -5.24 -6.61
C TYR A 55 -2.13 -6.64 -6.29
N GLY A 56 -0.94 -6.72 -5.69
CA GLY A 56 -0.46 -7.97 -5.10
C GLY A 56 -1.24 -8.31 -3.84
N ILE A 57 -1.24 -7.39 -2.89
CA ILE A 57 -2.07 -7.42 -1.69
C ILE A 57 -2.79 -6.07 -1.58
N TYR A 58 -4.10 -6.13 -1.42
CA TYR A 58 -4.94 -4.98 -1.15
C TYR A 58 -5.50 -5.08 0.27
N VAL A 59 -5.25 -4.05 1.09
CA VAL A 59 -5.72 -3.94 2.46
C VAL A 59 -6.61 -2.71 2.56
N GLU A 60 -7.87 -2.90 2.95
CA GLU A 60 -8.89 -1.86 2.92
C GLU A 60 -9.67 -1.85 4.26
N TYR A 61 -9.70 -0.68 4.92
CA TYR A 61 -10.48 -0.44 6.15
C TYR A 61 -10.25 -1.43 7.30
N GLY A 62 -9.03 -1.94 7.47
CA GLY A 62 -8.72 -2.92 8.51
C GLY A 62 -7.99 -2.35 9.74
N THR A 63 -7.67 -3.24 10.67
CA THR A 63 -6.85 -2.90 11.82
C THR A 63 -5.98 -4.05 12.34
N LYS A 64 -4.77 -3.72 12.80
CA LYS A 64 -3.85 -4.64 13.49
C LYS A 64 -3.42 -5.84 12.64
N ASN A 65 -3.36 -5.66 11.32
CA ASN A 65 -2.90 -6.70 10.41
C ASN A 65 -1.37 -6.75 10.36
N ILE A 66 -0.82 -7.94 10.14
CA ILE A 66 0.63 -8.16 10.06
C ILE A 66 0.94 -8.90 8.76
N LEU A 67 1.80 -8.33 7.94
CA LEU A 67 2.28 -8.87 6.68
C LEU A 67 3.78 -9.13 6.82
N THR A 68 4.22 -10.36 6.60
CA THR A 68 5.62 -10.77 6.79
C THR A 68 6.11 -11.60 5.62
N ASN A 69 7.32 -11.34 5.14
CA ASN A 69 7.92 -12.11 4.04
C ASN A 69 6.99 -12.17 2.82
N ILE A 70 6.54 -10.99 2.39
CA ILE A 70 5.73 -10.80 1.19
C ILE A 70 6.66 -10.55 0.02
N ILE A 71 6.44 -11.24 -1.10
CA ILE A 71 7.20 -11.08 -2.34
C ILE A 71 6.24 -10.75 -3.47
N CYS A 72 6.30 -9.53 -3.98
CA CYS A 72 5.48 -9.08 -5.10
C CYS A 72 6.38 -8.71 -6.28
N ASP A 73 6.34 -9.51 -7.35
CA ASP A 73 7.21 -9.36 -8.52
C ASP A 73 6.44 -8.79 -9.72
N ASN A 74 7.10 -7.91 -10.48
CA ASN A 74 6.61 -7.30 -11.73
C ASN A 74 5.41 -6.35 -11.56
N TYR A 75 5.29 -5.72 -10.39
CA TYR A 75 4.41 -4.59 -10.12
C TYR A 75 5.16 -3.29 -10.42
N SER A 76 4.45 -2.28 -10.95
CA SER A 76 5.05 -1.00 -11.38
C SER A 76 4.14 0.18 -11.09
N GLU A 77 4.72 1.22 -10.50
CA GLU A 77 4.00 2.45 -10.13
C GLU A 77 3.53 3.22 -11.37
N GLU A 78 4.31 3.20 -12.45
CA GLU A 78 3.96 3.87 -13.73
C GLU A 78 2.65 3.33 -14.35
N LYS A 79 2.29 2.09 -14.01
CA LYS A 79 1.06 1.42 -14.44
C LYS A 79 -0.03 1.42 -13.38
N GLU A 80 0.22 2.07 -12.23
CA GLU A 80 -0.61 2.01 -11.03
C GLU A 80 -0.79 0.59 -10.48
N TYR A 81 0.21 -0.27 -10.69
CA TYR A 81 0.22 -1.66 -10.22
C TYR A 81 1.07 -1.76 -8.98
N TYR A 82 0.44 -1.95 -7.82
CA TYR A 82 1.13 -1.96 -6.54
C TYR A 82 1.25 -3.36 -6.00
N GLY A 83 2.44 -3.75 -5.53
CA GLY A 83 2.55 -5.06 -4.90
C GLY A 83 1.88 -5.07 -3.53
N VAL A 84 1.88 -3.95 -2.80
CA VAL A 84 1.02 -3.76 -1.62
C VAL A 84 0.33 -2.40 -1.71
N TYR A 85 -1.00 -2.41 -1.61
CA TYR A 85 -1.83 -1.22 -1.58
C TYR A 85 -2.66 -1.21 -0.30
N VAL A 86 -2.55 -0.14 0.46
CA VAL A 86 -3.19 0.02 1.77
C VAL A 86 -4.07 1.26 1.73
N GLU A 87 -5.34 1.10 2.11
CA GLU A 87 -6.34 2.16 2.15
C GLU A 87 -7.07 2.17 3.50
N ASN A 88 -7.06 3.32 4.18
CA ASN A 88 -7.76 3.54 5.44
C ASN A 88 -7.47 2.48 6.53
N GLU A 89 -6.24 2.00 6.63
CA GLU A 89 -5.82 0.97 7.59
C GLU A 89 -5.32 1.58 8.91
N LYS A 90 -5.46 0.85 10.04
CA LYS A 90 -4.88 1.29 11.32
C LYS A 90 -4.03 0.21 12.00
N ASN A 91 -2.82 0.56 12.44
CA ASN A 91 -1.89 -0.36 13.11
C ASN A 91 -1.42 -1.52 12.22
N LEU A 92 -1.12 -1.26 10.95
CA LEU A 92 -0.52 -2.25 10.05
C LEU A 92 0.97 -2.41 10.32
N VAL A 93 1.47 -3.65 10.28
CA VAL A 93 2.91 -3.91 10.23
C VAL A 93 3.23 -4.71 8.97
N ILE A 94 4.14 -4.19 8.13
CA ILE A 94 4.74 -4.92 7.02
C ILE A 94 6.21 -5.12 7.34
N LYS A 95 6.70 -6.36 7.34
CA LYS A 95 8.10 -6.65 7.69
C LYS A 95 8.78 -7.66 6.78
N ASP A 96 10.09 -7.50 6.63
CA ASP A 96 10.99 -8.41 5.93
C ASP A 96 10.47 -8.80 4.54
N SER A 97 10.00 -7.82 3.76
CA SER A 97 9.22 -8.05 2.55
C SER A 97 9.84 -7.36 1.34
N ASN A 98 9.75 -8.00 0.16
CA ASN A 98 10.05 -7.40 -1.13
C ASN A 98 8.75 -7.17 -1.89
N CYS A 99 8.14 -6.00 -1.67
CA CYS A 99 6.79 -5.73 -2.10
C CYS A 99 6.70 -5.15 -3.51
N GLY A 100 7.81 -4.76 -4.15
CA GLY A 100 7.70 -3.82 -5.27
C GLY A 100 6.98 -2.52 -4.82
N PRO A 101 6.36 -1.74 -5.72
CA PRO A 101 5.73 -0.49 -5.34
C PRO A 101 4.72 -0.66 -4.19
N VAL A 102 4.82 0.20 -3.17
CA VAL A 102 3.94 0.20 -2.00
C VAL A 102 3.18 1.51 -1.91
N PHE A 103 1.87 1.43 -1.78
CA PHE A 103 1.01 2.57 -1.49
C PHE A 103 0.43 2.47 -0.08
N LEU A 104 0.53 3.56 0.68
CA LEU A 104 0.12 3.64 2.08
C LEU A 104 -0.84 4.81 2.32
N ASP A 105 -2.02 4.46 2.79
CA ASP A 105 -3.01 5.35 3.35
C ASP A 105 -3.56 4.73 4.65
N GLY A 106 -3.32 5.39 5.79
CA GLY A 106 -3.74 4.91 7.10
C GLY A 106 -2.92 5.47 8.28
N GLU A 107 -3.27 5.05 9.49
CA GLU A 107 -2.65 5.54 10.73
C GLU A 107 -1.84 4.45 11.44
N HIS A 108 -0.74 4.84 12.09
CA HIS A 108 0.14 3.94 12.82
C HIS A 108 0.66 2.77 11.97
N LEU A 109 1.07 3.06 10.73
CA LEU A 109 1.60 2.07 9.80
C LEU A 109 3.12 1.91 10.02
N ARG A 110 3.60 0.67 10.12
CA ARG A 110 5.02 0.38 10.27
C ARG A 110 5.53 -0.51 9.14
N LEU A 111 6.53 -0.04 8.41
CA LEU A 111 7.31 -0.84 7.46
C LEU A 111 8.69 -1.10 8.06
N GLU A 112 9.10 -2.37 8.14
CA GLU A 112 10.38 -2.76 8.72
C GLU A 112 11.14 -3.74 7.80
N GLY A 113 12.29 -3.32 7.26
CA GLY A 113 13.04 -4.15 6.31
C GLY A 113 12.27 -4.40 5.01
N VAL A 114 11.48 -3.42 4.56
CA VAL A 114 10.67 -3.51 3.33
C VAL A 114 11.42 -2.93 2.14
N ASP A 115 11.48 -3.69 1.04
CA ASP A 115 11.88 -3.22 -0.27
C ASP A 115 10.65 -2.85 -1.10
N GLY A 116 10.48 -1.56 -1.36
CA GLY A 116 9.41 -0.98 -2.17
C GLY A 116 9.73 -0.94 -3.68
N GLY A 117 10.86 -1.49 -4.11
CA GLY A 117 11.24 -1.52 -5.52
C GLY A 117 11.30 -0.12 -6.13
N GLU A 118 10.35 0.19 -7.01
CA GLU A 118 10.26 1.51 -7.66
C GLU A 118 9.90 2.61 -6.66
N ALA A 119 8.91 2.42 -5.81
CA ALA A 119 8.37 3.50 -4.99
C ALA A 119 7.75 3.01 -3.68
N ILE A 120 7.91 3.84 -2.64
CA ILE A 120 7.00 3.84 -1.48
C ILE A 120 6.24 5.16 -1.51
N ILE A 121 4.92 5.10 -1.47
CA ILE A 121 4.04 6.26 -1.49
C ILE A 121 3.29 6.32 -0.17
N ALA A 122 3.48 7.40 0.60
CA ALA A 122 2.82 7.64 1.87
C ALA A 122 1.86 8.84 1.72
N LYS A 123 0.59 8.55 1.44
CA LYS A 123 -0.38 9.57 1.03
C LYS A 123 -1.08 10.22 2.21
N TYR A 124 -1.82 9.45 3.01
CA TYR A 124 -2.56 10.00 4.15
C TYR A 124 -2.27 9.20 5.41
N GLY A 125 -2.18 9.89 6.53
CA GLY A 125 -1.95 9.22 7.80
C GLY A 125 -1.21 10.03 8.85
N SER A 126 -0.97 9.36 9.97
CA SER A 126 -0.12 9.80 11.06
C SER A 126 0.65 8.63 11.64
N ASP A 127 1.76 8.93 12.31
CA ASP A 127 2.63 7.97 12.98
C ASP A 127 3.11 6.84 12.06
N MET A 128 3.51 7.17 10.83
CA MET A 128 4.11 6.20 9.92
C MET A 128 5.59 5.98 10.27
N ALA A 129 6.00 4.72 10.46
CA ALA A 129 7.37 4.37 10.78
C ALA A 129 7.99 3.52 9.67
N PHE A 130 9.06 4.04 9.06
CA PHE A 130 9.85 3.32 8.06
C PHE A 130 11.21 2.99 8.68
N VAL A 131 11.50 1.70 8.84
CA VAL A 131 12.72 1.22 9.49
C VAL A 131 13.45 0.29 8.53
N LYS A 132 14.68 0.66 8.13
CA LYS A 132 15.53 -0.10 7.21
C LYS A 132 14.85 -0.41 5.88
N CYS A 133 13.93 0.45 5.44
CA CYS A 133 13.26 0.31 4.15
C CYS A 133 14.18 0.74 3.00
N ARG A 134 13.89 0.25 1.80
CA ARG A 134 14.52 0.76 0.57
C ARG A 134 13.53 0.86 -0.57
N ALA A 135 13.74 1.81 -1.47
CA ALA A 135 13.06 1.96 -2.76
C ALA A 135 13.84 2.97 -3.60
N LYS A 136 13.56 3.09 -4.90
CA LYS A 136 14.14 4.19 -5.69
C LYS A 136 13.62 5.53 -5.17
N ILE A 137 12.32 5.67 -4.99
CA ILE A 137 11.71 6.91 -4.50
C ILE A 137 10.80 6.69 -3.28
N LEU A 138 10.87 7.62 -2.33
CA LEU A 138 9.82 7.84 -1.34
C LEU A 138 9.02 9.08 -1.75
N LYS A 139 7.74 8.92 -2.08
CA LYS A 139 6.80 10.03 -2.30
C LYS A 139 5.94 10.17 -1.05
N HIS A 140 5.83 11.36 -0.45
CA HIS A 140 4.95 11.54 0.71
C HIS A 140 4.22 12.89 0.69
N PHE A 141 3.01 12.89 1.26
CA PHE A 141 2.19 14.09 1.46
C PHE A 141 2.07 14.45 2.95
N LEU A 142 2.84 13.74 3.78
CA LEU A 142 2.83 13.85 5.23
C LEU A 142 3.71 15.02 5.72
N LYS A 143 3.31 15.64 6.82
CA LYS A 143 4.15 16.55 7.59
C LYS A 143 5.31 15.80 8.25
N GLU A 144 6.38 16.53 8.57
CA GLU A 144 7.60 15.95 9.16
C GLU A 144 7.35 15.22 10.51
N ASP A 145 6.33 15.62 11.27
CA ASP A 145 5.96 14.99 12.55
C ASP A 145 5.05 13.76 12.39
N GLN A 146 4.54 13.51 11.19
CA GLN A 146 3.62 12.41 10.90
C GLN A 146 4.33 11.12 10.46
N PHE A 147 5.65 11.16 10.22
CA PHE A 147 6.42 9.97 9.89
C PHE A 147 7.84 9.99 10.43
N SER A 148 8.47 8.82 10.45
CA SER A 148 9.86 8.66 10.86
C SER A 148 10.61 7.73 9.91
N LEU A 149 11.88 8.05 9.66
CA LEU A 149 12.79 7.26 8.84
C LEU A 149 13.98 6.82 9.69
N GLU A 150 14.18 5.51 9.84
CA GLU A 150 15.31 4.94 10.60
C GLU A 150 16.11 4.00 9.70
N GLY A 151 17.32 4.38 9.29
CA GLY A 151 18.20 3.51 8.50
C GLY A 151 17.67 3.17 7.11
N CYS A 152 16.71 3.94 6.57
CA CYS A 152 16.17 3.76 5.23
C CYS A 152 17.15 4.19 4.13
N LYS A 153 16.99 3.60 2.94
CA LYS A 153 17.79 3.90 1.74
C LYS A 153 16.86 4.19 0.57
N PHE A 154 16.68 5.48 0.28
CA PHE A 154 15.96 5.95 -0.90
C PHE A 154 16.93 6.69 -1.81
N ASP A 155 16.82 6.50 -3.13
CA ASP A 155 17.61 7.29 -4.07
C ASP A 155 17.08 8.74 -4.10
N GLU A 156 15.77 8.91 -3.92
CA GLU A 156 15.09 10.20 -3.88
C GLU A 156 13.96 10.22 -2.83
N VAL A 157 13.75 11.37 -2.19
CA VAL A 157 12.60 11.63 -1.29
C VAL A 157 11.87 12.88 -1.80
N LYS A 158 10.60 12.73 -2.17
CA LYS A 158 9.74 13.81 -2.68
C LYS A 158 8.60 14.11 -1.73
N VAL A 159 8.44 15.40 -1.44
CA VAL A 159 7.23 15.94 -0.84
C VAL A 159 6.27 16.26 -1.98
N GLU A 160 5.09 15.65 -1.94
CA GLU A 160 4.01 15.88 -2.90
C GLU A 160 2.96 16.81 -2.27
N SER A 161 2.40 17.70 -3.06
CA SER A 161 1.23 18.51 -2.68
C SER A 161 -0.02 17.88 -3.29
N GLU A 162 -1.14 17.90 -2.57
CA GLU A 162 -2.41 17.55 -3.20
C GLU A 162 -2.67 18.50 -4.39
N PRO A 163 -3.17 17.99 -5.51
CA PRO A 163 -3.74 18.87 -6.52
C PRO A 163 -4.90 19.62 -5.86
N ILE A 164 -4.83 20.96 -5.89
CA ILE A 164 -5.96 21.81 -5.50
C ILE A 164 -7.11 21.43 -6.43
N SER A 165 -8.17 20.83 -5.90
CA SER A 165 -9.38 20.55 -6.67
C SER A 165 -10.09 21.88 -6.89
N ASP A 166 -10.19 22.34 -8.15
CA ASP A 166 -10.85 23.59 -8.56
C ASP A 166 -12.39 23.58 -8.35
N ASP A 167 -12.95 22.69 -7.54
CA ASP A 167 -14.40 22.54 -7.35
C ASP A 167 -15.01 23.47 -6.27
N ASP A 168 -14.26 24.42 -5.73
CA ASP A 168 -14.72 25.37 -4.69
C ASP A 168 -15.00 26.79 -5.23
N GLU A 169 -15.28 26.95 -6.52
CA GLU A 169 -15.91 28.16 -7.08
C GLU A 169 -17.45 27.99 -7.16
N GLY A 170 -18.17 28.20 -6.05
CA GLY A 170 -19.63 28.05 -6.15
C GLY A 170 -20.54 28.35 -4.97
N ALA A 171 -20.23 29.31 -4.09
CA ALA A 171 -21.24 29.78 -3.11
C ALA A 171 -21.11 31.27 -2.76
N VAL A 172 -21.28 32.15 -3.75
CA VAL A 172 -21.66 33.56 -3.50
C VAL A 172 -22.98 33.84 -4.22
N GLY A 173 -24.07 33.73 -3.46
CA GLY A 173 -25.42 34.08 -3.92
C GLY A 173 -26.28 34.49 -2.73
N GLY A 174 -26.10 35.73 -2.28
CA GLY A 174 -26.76 36.30 -1.11
C GLY A 174 -28.29 36.28 -1.17
N ARG A 175 -28.91 36.10 0.00
CA ARG A 175 -30.32 36.44 0.25
C ARG A 175 -30.40 37.87 0.80
N PRO A 176 -31.12 38.79 0.17
CA PRO A 176 -31.76 39.87 0.89
C PRO A 176 -33.09 39.39 1.49
N MET A 177 -33.46 40.03 2.59
CA MET A 177 -34.58 39.74 3.50
C MET A 177 -35.95 39.73 2.84
#